data_AF-A0A943G1B3-F1
#
_entry.id   AF-A0A943G1B3-F1
#
_cell.length_a   1.000
_cell.length_b   1.000
_cell.length_c   1.000
_cell.angle_alpha   90.00
_cell.angle_beta   90.00
_cell.angle_gamma   90.00
#
_symmetry.space_group_name_H-M   'P 1'
#
loop_
_entity.id
_entity.type
_entity.pdbx_description
1 polymer ?
#
loop_
_entity_poly.entity_id
_entity_poly.type
_entity_poly.pdbx_seq_one_letter_code
_entity_poly.pdbx_strand_id
1 'polypeptide(L)'
;MKKMYYNKEYRKAFKKSDCLEDLGSEETFIVHEAEFCSDISQDDADRKAEEFAEKEGPLYANKVGGCCEVYYNTRQEGDFFKNDCPDGQKQEQPTHHVVEAGRVWSKFSTEIANYEAAKILEQEGQAAANESGVCKTVYYNEDQHGWFSKRCKEGWKAPEKYRRIYAGTVTSFISVDDANEKAKKILEEEGMKWVNENTKCEPVVDECKFDF
;
A
#
# COMPACT_ATOMS: atom_id res chain seq x y z
N MET A 1 23.80 65.39 38.35
CA MET A 1 23.73 63.94 38.10
C MET A 1 22.78 63.70 36.95
N LYS A 2 23.20 62.99 35.89
CA LYS A 2 22.25 62.51 34.86
C LYS A 2 21.42 61.39 35.49
N LYS A 3 20.10 61.43 35.30
CA LYS A 3 19.21 60.35 35.72
C LYS A 3 19.50 59.14 34.83
N MET A 4 19.77 57.99 35.45
CA MET A 4 19.95 56.72 34.75
C MET A 4 18.66 55.91 34.86
N TYR A 5 18.23 55.34 33.75
CA TYR A 5 17.09 54.44 33.66
C TYR A 5 17.60 53.02 33.45
N TYR A 6 16.90 52.04 34.01
CA TYR A 6 17.25 50.63 33.95
C TYR A 6 16.08 49.86 33.39
N ASN A 7 16.33 48.87 32.55
CA ASN A 7 15.24 48.07 31.97
C ASN A 7 14.45 47.35 33.08
N LYS A 8 13.15 47.20 32.86
CA LYS A 8 12.35 46.21 33.59
C LYS A 8 12.64 44.82 33.07
N GLU A 9 12.27 43.81 33.84
CA GLU A 9 12.33 42.43 33.37
C GLU A 9 11.51 42.28 32.08
N TYR A 10 12.13 41.69 31.07
CA TYR A 10 11.48 41.32 29.82
C TYR A 10 11.50 39.80 29.66
N ARG A 11 10.41 39.23 29.19
CA ARG A 11 10.31 37.80 28.90
C ARG A 11 9.54 37.56 27.60
N LYS A 12 10.03 36.63 26.78
CA LYS A 12 9.37 36.19 25.55
C LYS A 12 9.66 34.72 25.29
N ALA A 13 8.68 33.99 24.78
CA ALA A 13 8.86 32.62 24.32
C ALA A 13 9.40 32.61 22.89
N PHE A 14 10.44 31.82 22.65
CA PHE A 14 11.04 31.60 21.35
C PHE A 14 10.96 30.12 21.00
N LYS A 15 10.53 29.81 19.77
CA LYS A 15 10.41 28.44 19.30
C LYS A 15 11.75 27.94 18.74
N LYS A 16 12.18 26.73 19.13
CA LYS A 16 13.31 26.07 18.47
C LYS A 16 13.00 25.87 16.99
N SER A 17 13.88 26.35 16.12
CA SER A 17 13.70 26.32 14.66
C SER A 17 14.54 25.24 13.98
N ASP A 18 15.55 24.71 14.67
CA ASP A 18 16.38 23.60 14.19
C ASP A 18 15.73 22.24 14.50
N CYS A 19 14.52 22.05 13.96
CA CYS A 19 13.73 20.82 14.02
C CYS A 19 12.99 20.63 12.69
N LEU A 20 12.50 19.41 12.41
CA LEU A 20 11.52 19.21 11.35
C LEU A 20 10.28 20.09 11.63
N GLU A 21 9.64 20.56 10.57
CA GLU A 21 8.65 21.64 10.60
C GLU A 21 7.74 21.69 11.84
N ASP A 22 7.82 22.81 12.55
CA ASP A 22 6.95 23.16 13.69
C ASP A 22 7.04 22.20 14.89
N LEU A 23 8.06 21.35 14.97
CA LEU A 23 8.28 20.39 16.07
C LEU A 23 9.12 20.94 17.23
N GLY A 24 9.68 22.14 17.12
CA GLY A 24 10.48 22.71 18.20
C GLY A 24 9.64 23.07 19.42
N SER A 25 10.21 22.89 20.62
CA SER A 25 9.62 23.42 21.85
C SER A 25 9.68 24.95 21.88
N GLU A 26 8.78 25.56 22.66
CA GLU A 26 8.85 26.98 22.99
C GLU A 26 9.61 27.17 24.30
N GLU A 27 10.68 27.96 24.26
CA GLU A 27 11.54 28.23 25.39
C GLU A 27 11.40 29.69 25.80
N THR A 28 11.13 29.94 27.09
CA THR A 28 11.01 31.30 27.61
C THR A 28 12.40 31.87 27.87
N PHE A 29 12.75 32.94 27.14
CA PHE A 29 13.95 33.72 27.39
C PHE A 29 13.62 34.90 28.31
N ILE A 30 14.43 35.13 29.33
CA ILE A 30 14.25 36.19 30.33
C ILE A 30 15.48 37.09 30.31
N VAL A 31 15.24 38.39 30.22
CA VAL A 31 16.22 39.45 30.46
C VAL A 31 15.86 40.06 31.81
N HIS A 32 16.71 39.89 32.81
CA HIS A 32 16.39 40.35 34.16
C HIS A 32 16.35 41.88 34.25
N GLU A 33 15.67 42.37 35.28
CA GLU A 33 15.64 43.80 35.60
C GLU A 33 17.08 44.32 35.80
N ALA A 34 17.32 45.55 35.31
CA ALA A 34 18.58 46.27 35.43
C ALA A 34 19.82 45.67 34.75
N GLU A 35 19.66 44.76 33.79
CA GLU A 35 20.75 44.30 32.90
C GLU A 35 21.19 45.36 31.88
N PHE A 36 20.25 46.20 31.44
CA PHE A 36 20.45 47.28 30.47
C PHE A 36 20.09 48.64 31.08
N CYS A 37 20.84 49.67 30.70
CA CYS A 37 20.58 51.03 31.16
C CYS A 37 20.58 52.07 30.02
N SER A 38 19.98 53.23 30.29
CA SER A 38 19.93 54.36 29.37
C SER A 38 19.96 55.69 30.13
N ASP A 39 20.67 56.68 29.60
CA ASP A 39 20.61 58.07 30.05
C ASP A 39 19.56 58.90 29.29
N ILE A 40 18.78 58.26 28.40
CA ILE A 40 17.74 58.87 27.57
C ILE A 40 16.36 58.75 28.23
N SER A 41 15.86 57.53 28.43
CA SER A 41 14.53 57.25 28.99
C SER A 41 14.40 55.80 29.48
N GLN A 42 13.29 55.52 30.17
CA GLN A 42 12.88 54.16 30.53
C GLN A 42 12.65 53.30 29.27
N ASP A 43 11.89 53.82 28.31
CA ASP A 43 11.57 53.13 27.06
C ASP A 43 12.83 52.76 26.25
N ASP A 44 13.88 53.59 26.29
CA ASP A 44 15.15 53.26 25.61
C ASP A 44 15.89 52.11 26.31
N ALA A 45 15.85 52.04 27.64
CA ALA A 45 16.43 50.92 28.38
C ALA A 45 15.64 49.63 28.14
N ASP A 46 14.31 49.71 28.17
CA ASP A 46 13.42 48.56 27.89
C ASP A 46 13.59 48.06 26.45
N ARG A 47 13.65 48.96 25.45
CA ARG A 47 13.91 48.60 24.05
C ARG A 47 15.24 47.86 23.86
N LYS A 48 16.30 48.23 24.57
CA LYS A 48 17.59 47.49 24.50
C LYS A 48 17.46 46.06 25.02
N ALA A 49 16.70 45.86 26.10
CA ALA A 49 16.42 44.52 26.63
C ALA A 49 15.60 43.68 25.63
N GLU A 50 14.60 44.28 24.98
CA GLU A 50 13.82 43.64 23.91
C GLU A 50 14.71 43.27 22.72
N GLU A 51 15.52 44.20 22.20
CA GLU A 51 16.43 43.96 21.07
C GLU A 51 17.44 42.84 21.37
N PHE A 52 17.94 42.79 22.60
CA PHE A 52 18.80 41.71 23.05
C PHE A 52 18.04 40.37 23.08
N ALA A 53 16.82 40.33 23.61
CA ALA A 53 16.00 39.13 23.64
C ALA A 53 15.63 38.64 22.24
N GLU A 54 15.28 39.51 21.29
CA GLU A 54 14.98 39.12 19.91
C GLU A 54 16.20 38.52 19.18
N LYS A 55 17.41 38.91 19.59
CA LYS A 55 18.66 38.41 19.02
C LYS A 55 19.12 37.10 19.68
N GLU A 56 19.17 37.04 21.01
CA GLU A 56 19.70 35.89 21.75
C GLU A 56 18.63 34.83 22.04
N GLY A 57 17.36 35.21 22.10
CA GLY A 57 16.23 34.32 22.37
C GLY A 57 16.12 33.13 21.40
N PRO A 58 16.18 33.33 20.07
CA PRO A 58 16.19 32.21 19.12
C PRO A 58 17.40 31.28 19.28
N LEU A 59 18.58 31.82 19.60
CA LEU A 59 19.79 31.04 19.86
C LEU A 59 19.66 30.21 21.13
N TYR A 60 19.09 30.82 22.17
CA TYR A 60 18.77 30.14 23.43
C TYR A 60 17.77 29.00 23.19
N ALA A 61 16.65 29.25 22.52
CA ALA A 61 15.67 28.22 22.20
C ALA A 61 16.27 27.07 21.37
N ASN A 62 17.13 27.38 20.39
CA ASN A 62 17.83 26.36 19.62
C ASN A 62 18.81 25.52 20.44
N LYS A 63 19.41 26.11 21.49
CA LYS A 63 20.37 25.45 22.38
C LYS A 63 19.72 24.57 23.45
N VAL A 64 18.62 25.03 24.05
CA VAL A 64 18.00 24.36 25.20
C VAL A 64 16.72 23.61 24.86
N GLY A 65 16.04 24.00 23.78
CA GLY A 65 14.79 23.38 23.36
C GLY A 65 14.97 21.99 22.75
N GLY A 66 13.89 21.22 22.77
CA GLY A 66 13.80 19.90 22.15
C GLY A 66 13.03 19.92 20.83
N CYS A 67 13.16 18.84 20.06
CA CYS A 67 12.26 18.54 18.95
C CYS A 67 11.28 17.46 19.38
N CYS A 68 10.00 17.59 19.05
CA CYS A 68 9.04 16.50 19.21
C CYS A 68 9.48 15.29 18.37
N GLU A 69 9.31 14.10 18.94
CA GLU A 69 9.50 12.84 18.21
C GLU A 69 8.43 12.70 17.13
N VAL A 70 8.80 12.03 16.03
CA VAL A 70 7.89 11.69 14.94
C VAL A 70 7.98 10.20 14.64
N TYR A 71 6.89 9.67 14.13
CA TYR A 71 6.78 8.29 13.70
C TYR A 71 6.86 8.23 12.18
N TYR A 72 7.73 7.39 11.67
CA TYR A 72 7.90 7.19 10.23
C TYR A 72 7.11 5.98 9.75
N ASN A 73 6.74 5.98 8.48
CA ASN A 73 6.17 4.80 7.85
C ASN A 73 7.19 3.67 7.81
N THR A 74 6.70 2.44 7.93
CA THR A 74 7.41 1.24 7.50
C THR A 74 7.28 1.07 5.98
N ARG A 75 8.11 0.19 5.40
CA ARG A 75 8.03 -0.16 3.98
C ARG A 75 6.63 -0.64 3.61
N GLN A 76 6.05 -0.05 2.56
CA GLN A 76 4.78 -0.45 1.95
C GLN A 76 5.08 -0.93 0.53
N GLU A 77 4.44 -2.01 0.08
CA GLU A 77 4.65 -2.55 -1.27
C GLU A 77 3.35 -3.15 -1.82
N GLY A 78 3.25 -3.22 -3.14
CA GLY A 78 2.09 -3.77 -3.81
C GLY A 78 2.35 -4.07 -5.28
N ASP A 79 1.52 -4.94 -5.84
CA ASP A 79 1.54 -5.33 -7.24
C ASP A 79 0.36 -4.66 -7.97
N PHE A 80 0.67 -3.96 -9.05
CA PHE A 80 -0.28 -3.13 -9.79
C PHE A 80 -0.38 -3.59 -11.23
N PHE A 81 -1.59 -3.56 -11.79
CA PHE A 81 -1.82 -3.87 -13.20
C PHE A 81 -2.30 -2.62 -13.93
N LYS A 82 -1.93 -2.49 -15.20
CA LYS A 82 -2.49 -1.48 -16.10
C LYS A 82 -4.00 -1.55 -16.10
N ASN A 83 -4.62 -0.39 -15.89
CA ASN A 83 -6.08 -0.23 -15.92
C ASN A 83 -6.59 0.51 -17.17
N ASP A 84 -5.67 0.85 -18.07
CA ASP A 84 -5.88 1.61 -19.30
C ASP A 84 -5.62 0.77 -20.56
N CYS A 85 -5.59 -0.57 -20.45
CA CYS A 85 -5.46 -1.44 -21.61
C CYS A 85 -6.73 -1.40 -22.49
N PRO A 86 -6.57 -1.46 -23.83
CA PRO A 86 -7.71 -1.59 -24.74
C PRO A 86 -8.53 -2.85 -24.47
N ASP A 87 -9.80 -2.83 -24.90
CA ASP A 87 -10.69 -4.00 -24.80
C ASP A 87 -10.04 -5.26 -25.39
N GLY A 88 -10.16 -6.37 -24.66
CA GLY A 88 -9.53 -7.64 -25.02
C GLY A 88 -8.03 -7.73 -24.73
N GLN A 89 -7.43 -6.73 -24.08
CA GLN A 89 -6.04 -6.75 -23.64
C GLN A 89 -5.91 -6.56 -22.12
N LYS A 90 -4.88 -7.17 -21.54
CA LYS A 90 -4.50 -7.00 -20.13
C LYS A 90 -2.98 -7.07 -19.98
N GLN A 91 -2.48 -6.56 -18.88
CA GLN A 91 -1.09 -6.80 -18.47
C GLN A 91 -0.98 -8.22 -17.90
N GLU A 92 0.01 -8.99 -18.37
CA GLU A 92 0.23 -10.38 -17.92
C GLU A 92 0.94 -10.44 -16.56
N GLN A 93 2.03 -9.70 -16.40
CA GLN A 93 2.83 -9.67 -15.18
C GLN A 93 2.65 -8.32 -14.48
N PRO A 94 2.35 -8.27 -13.18
CA PRO A 94 2.15 -7.02 -12.48
C PRO A 94 3.42 -6.17 -12.45
N THR A 95 3.23 -4.86 -12.26
CA THR A 95 4.30 -3.93 -11.89
C THR A 95 4.36 -3.85 -10.37
N HIS A 96 5.49 -4.27 -9.80
CA HIS A 96 5.73 -4.17 -8.36
C HIS A 96 6.20 -2.75 -8.00
N HIS A 97 5.56 -2.10 -7.02
CA HIS A 97 5.96 -0.79 -6.53
C HIS A 97 6.19 -0.80 -5.03
N VAL A 98 7.13 0.05 -4.58
CA VAL A 98 7.56 0.11 -3.18
C VAL A 98 7.64 1.56 -2.72
N VAL A 99 7.03 1.81 -1.57
CA VAL A 99 7.25 3.01 -0.77
C VAL A 99 8.15 2.63 0.40
N GLU A 100 9.41 3.04 0.33
CA GLU A 100 10.40 2.73 1.37
C GLU A 100 10.04 3.32 2.73
N ALA A 101 10.58 2.69 3.78
CA ALA A 101 10.44 3.20 5.14
C ALA A 101 11.06 4.61 5.29
N GLY A 102 10.48 5.46 6.13
CA GLY A 102 11.01 6.82 6.36
C GLY A 102 10.54 7.89 5.38
N ARG A 103 9.80 7.53 4.32
CA ARG A 103 9.31 8.47 3.31
C ARG A 103 8.25 9.43 3.84
N VAL A 104 7.37 8.94 4.70
CA VAL A 104 6.24 9.66 5.30
C VAL A 104 6.40 9.62 6.82
N TRP A 105 6.02 10.70 7.48
CA TRP A 105 6.06 10.80 8.94
C TRP A 105 4.74 11.35 9.50
N SER A 106 4.53 11.13 10.79
CA SER A 106 3.38 11.61 11.55
C SER A 106 3.81 12.02 12.96
N LYS A 107 3.19 13.07 13.51
CA LYS A 107 3.35 13.47 14.92
C LYS A 107 2.67 12.50 15.89
N PHE A 108 1.81 11.60 15.38
CA PHE A 108 0.89 10.85 16.22
C PHE A 108 1.23 9.36 16.32
N SER A 109 1.47 8.68 15.19
CA SER A 109 1.79 7.25 15.22
C SER A 109 2.32 6.73 13.88
N THR A 110 2.97 5.56 13.92
CA THR A 110 3.43 4.84 12.73
C THR A 110 2.25 4.39 11.86
N GLU A 111 1.11 4.04 12.46
CA GLU A 111 -0.09 3.64 11.71
C GLU A 111 -0.61 4.77 10.83
N ILE A 112 -0.60 6.00 11.33
CA ILE A 112 -1.00 7.18 10.53
C ILE A 112 0.00 7.41 9.39
N ALA A 113 1.30 7.31 9.66
CA ALA A 113 2.32 7.44 8.62
C ALA A 113 2.19 6.32 7.56
N ASN A 114 1.89 5.09 7.97
CA ASN A 114 1.64 3.95 7.09
C ASN A 114 0.38 4.13 6.26
N TYR A 115 -0.70 4.65 6.84
CA TYR A 115 -1.94 4.91 6.13
C TYR A 115 -1.73 5.93 4.99
N GLU A 116 -1.00 7.01 5.26
CA GLU A 116 -0.66 7.98 4.22
C GLU A 116 0.34 7.41 3.19
N ALA A 117 1.34 6.64 3.64
CA ALA A 117 2.26 5.94 2.74
C ALA A 117 1.55 4.93 1.81
N ALA A 118 0.51 4.25 2.29
CA ALA A 118 -0.30 3.34 1.49
C ALA A 118 -1.08 4.08 0.40
N LYS A 119 -1.61 5.28 0.67
CA LYS A 119 -2.23 6.11 -0.38
C LYS A 119 -1.24 6.51 -1.47
N ILE A 120 -0.01 6.87 -1.08
CA ILE A 120 1.07 7.17 -2.02
C ILE A 120 1.38 5.93 -2.85
N LEU A 121 1.50 4.76 -2.21
CA LEU A 121 1.74 3.49 -2.88
C LEU A 121 0.65 3.19 -3.93
N GLU A 122 -0.62 3.37 -3.59
CA GLU A 122 -1.74 3.15 -4.54
C GLU A 122 -1.67 4.09 -5.75
N GLN A 123 -1.40 5.37 -5.52
CA GLN A 123 -1.33 6.37 -6.60
C GLN A 123 -0.12 6.15 -7.51
N GLU A 124 1.07 6.01 -6.91
CA GLU A 124 2.31 5.84 -7.65
C GLU A 124 2.42 4.45 -8.26
N GLY A 125 1.96 3.42 -7.56
CA GLY A 125 1.95 2.05 -8.06
C GLY A 125 1.06 1.90 -9.28
N GLN A 126 -0.15 2.49 -9.25
CA GLN A 126 -1.01 2.52 -10.43
C GLN A 126 -0.41 3.36 -11.57
N ALA A 127 0.20 4.51 -11.27
CA ALA A 127 0.86 5.33 -12.28
C ALA A 127 2.05 4.59 -12.93
N ALA A 128 2.88 3.92 -12.13
CA ALA A 128 4.00 3.12 -12.58
C ALA A 128 3.54 1.93 -13.43
N ALA A 129 2.47 1.23 -13.05
CA ALA A 129 1.87 0.20 -13.89
C ALA A 129 1.38 0.77 -15.22
N ASN A 130 0.69 1.90 -15.20
CA ASN A 130 0.21 2.58 -16.41
C ASN A 130 1.34 3.08 -17.32
N GLU A 131 2.47 3.51 -16.77
CA GLU A 131 3.62 3.96 -17.54
C GLU A 131 4.45 2.80 -18.11
N SER A 132 4.71 1.77 -17.31
CA SER A 132 5.69 0.71 -17.64
C SER A 132 5.07 -0.59 -18.14
N GLY A 133 3.81 -0.87 -17.82
CA GLY A 133 3.17 -2.12 -18.14
C GLY A 133 2.95 -2.30 -19.64
N VAL A 134 2.90 -3.55 -20.09
CA VAL A 134 2.65 -3.89 -21.49
C VAL A 134 1.31 -4.60 -21.61
N CYS A 135 0.38 -4.02 -22.37
CA CYS A 135 -0.88 -4.65 -22.70
C CYS A 135 -0.65 -5.78 -23.72
N LYS A 136 -1.15 -6.97 -23.38
CA LYS A 136 -1.12 -8.14 -24.24
C LYS A 136 -2.53 -8.60 -24.53
N THR A 137 -2.76 -9.09 -25.74
CA THR A 137 -4.03 -9.71 -26.13
C THR A 137 -4.35 -10.88 -25.21
N VAL A 138 -5.59 -10.89 -24.72
CA VAL A 138 -6.15 -12.00 -23.96
C VAL A 138 -6.97 -12.86 -24.91
N TYR A 139 -6.57 -14.11 -25.04
CA TYR A 139 -7.30 -15.13 -25.76
C TYR A 139 -8.19 -15.89 -24.80
N TYR A 140 -9.33 -16.32 -25.30
CA TYR A 140 -10.35 -17.02 -24.55
C TYR A 140 -10.51 -18.42 -25.13
N ASN A 141 -10.78 -19.41 -24.27
CA ASN A 141 -11.12 -20.74 -24.74
C ASN A 141 -12.46 -20.73 -25.50
N GLU A 142 -12.58 -21.62 -26.47
CA GLU A 142 -13.85 -22.09 -27.03
C GLU A 142 -14.47 -23.16 -26.12
N ASP A 143 -15.70 -23.56 -26.41
CA ASP A 143 -16.39 -24.61 -25.65
C ASP A 143 -15.57 -25.90 -25.59
N GLN A 144 -15.28 -26.35 -24.36
CA GLN A 144 -14.66 -27.65 -24.10
C GLN A 144 -15.67 -28.54 -23.41
N HIS A 145 -15.82 -29.78 -23.87
CA HIS A 145 -16.72 -30.73 -23.23
C HIS A 145 -16.25 -32.16 -23.37
N GLY A 146 -16.74 -33.03 -22.48
CA GLY A 146 -16.35 -34.43 -22.45
C GLY A 146 -17.31 -35.29 -21.65
N TRP A 147 -17.26 -36.58 -21.92
CA TRP A 147 -17.93 -37.60 -21.14
C TRP A 147 -16.90 -38.27 -20.24
N PHE A 148 -17.19 -38.33 -18.96
CA PHE A 148 -16.30 -38.87 -17.94
C PHE A 148 -16.97 -40.08 -17.30
N SER A 149 -16.21 -41.14 -17.07
CA SER A 149 -16.68 -42.30 -16.32
C SER A 149 -15.61 -42.81 -15.39
N LYS A 150 -16.05 -43.25 -14.22
CA LYS A 150 -15.18 -43.84 -13.21
C LYS A 150 -14.63 -45.17 -13.72
N ARG A 151 -13.32 -45.38 -13.58
CA ARG A 151 -12.70 -46.67 -13.90
C ARG A 151 -13.17 -47.72 -12.89
N CYS A 152 -13.70 -48.82 -13.41
CA CYS A 152 -14.21 -49.96 -12.63
C CYS A 152 -13.37 -51.21 -12.89
N LYS A 153 -13.50 -52.21 -12.00
CA LYS A 153 -12.92 -53.55 -12.22
C LYS A 153 -13.61 -54.26 -13.40
N GLU A 154 -12.97 -55.31 -13.91
CA GLU A 154 -13.51 -56.11 -15.02
C GLU A 154 -14.92 -56.64 -14.71
N GLY A 155 -15.81 -56.58 -15.71
CA GLY A 155 -17.23 -56.93 -15.57
C GLY A 155 -18.11 -55.85 -14.90
N TRP A 156 -17.57 -54.68 -14.58
CA TRP A 156 -18.30 -53.57 -13.96
C TRP A 156 -18.13 -52.28 -14.77
N LYS A 157 -19.17 -51.45 -14.83
CA LYS A 157 -19.16 -50.13 -15.51
C LYS A 157 -19.79 -49.07 -14.61
N ALA A 158 -19.35 -47.83 -14.77
CA ALA A 158 -20.00 -46.67 -14.17
C ALA A 158 -20.70 -45.84 -15.26
N PRO A 159 -21.80 -45.14 -14.92
CA PRO A 159 -22.48 -44.28 -15.88
C PRO A 159 -21.56 -43.14 -16.33
N GLU A 160 -21.57 -42.84 -17.62
CA GLU A 160 -20.89 -41.68 -18.16
C GLU A 160 -21.59 -40.38 -17.74
N LYS A 161 -20.79 -39.34 -17.51
CA LYS A 161 -21.25 -38.04 -17.05
C LYS A 161 -20.65 -36.95 -17.90
N TYR A 162 -21.55 -36.19 -18.52
CA TYR A 162 -21.19 -35.05 -19.35
C TYR A 162 -20.75 -33.85 -18.50
N ARG A 163 -19.63 -33.25 -18.88
CA ARG A 163 -19.14 -31.98 -18.33
C ARG A 163 -18.72 -31.05 -19.46
N ARG A 164 -18.81 -29.77 -19.20
CA ARG A 164 -18.49 -28.70 -20.15
C ARG A 164 -17.89 -27.51 -19.41
N ILE A 165 -16.88 -26.90 -20.03
CA ILE A 165 -16.39 -25.55 -19.76
C ILE A 165 -16.85 -24.69 -20.93
N TYR A 166 -17.62 -23.65 -20.64
CA TYR A 166 -18.14 -22.74 -21.66
C TYR A 166 -17.01 -21.92 -22.28
N ALA A 167 -17.20 -21.48 -23.53
CA ALA A 167 -16.33 -20.49 -24.14
C ALA A 167 -16.20 -19.23 -23.26
N GLY A 168 -15.02 -18.61 -23.23
CA GLY A 168 -14.78 -17.41 -22.42
C GLY A 168 -14.42 -17.64 -20.95
N THR A 169 -14.40 -18.89 -20.47
CA THR A 169 -14.16 -19.21 -19.05
C THR A 169 -12.68 -19.16 -18.67
N VAL A 170 -11.81 -19.67 -19.53
CA VAL A 170 -10.37 -19.79 -19.36
C VAL A 170 -9.68 -18.84 -20.32
N THR A 171 -8.62 -18.20 -19.86
CA THR A 171 -7.87 -17.21 -20.62
C THR A 171 -6.42 -17.61 -20.84
N SER A 172 -5.81 -17.02 -21.85
CA SER A 172 -4.38 -17.14 -22.15
C SER A 172 -3.83 -15.85 -22.74
N PHE A 173 -2.56 -15.57 -22.51
CA PHE A 173 -1.81 -14.51 -23.20
C PHE A 173 -1.06 -15.01 -24.44
N ILE A 174 -1.20 -16.30 -24.79
CA ILE A 174 -0.46 -16.97 -25.87
C ILE A 174 -1.34 -17.13 -27.11
N SER A 175 -2.44 -17.88 -27.00
CA SER A 175 -3.38 -18.14 -28.11
C SER A 175 -4.70 -18.74 -27.63
N VAL A 176 -5.68 -18.83 -28.53
CA VAL A 176 -6.93 -19.57 -28.30
C VAL A 176 -6.64 -21.06 -28.07
N ASP A 177 -5.70 -21.66 -28.80
CA ASP A 177 -5.32 -23.07 -28.62
C ASP A 177 -4.73 -23.35 -27.24
N ASP A 178 -3.89 -22.46 -26.72
CA ASP A 178 -3.35 -22.59 -25.37
C ASP A 178 -4.45 -22.42 -24.31
N ALA A 179 -5.38 -21.49 -24.50
CA ALA A 179 -6.56 -21.37 -23.63
C ALA A 179 -7.44 -22.64 -23.68
N ASN A 180 -7.61 -23.22 -24.86
CA ASN A 180 -8.34 -24.47 -25.08
C ASN A 180 -7.64 -25.65 -24.40
N GLU A 181 -6.32 -25.77 -24.51
CA GLU A 181 -5.54 -26.82 -23.85
C GLU A 181 -5.66 -26.73 -22.33
N LYS A 182 -5.52 -25.52 -21.76
CA LYS A 182 -5.74 -25.27 -20.34
C LYS A 182 -7.16 -25.64 -19.91
N ALA A 183 -8.17 -25.24 -20.67
CA ALA A 183 -9.57 -25.58 -20.40
C ALA A 183 -9.81 -27.10 -20.46
N LYS A 184 -9.27 -27.81 -21.45
CA LYS A 184 -9.35 -29.28 -21.55
C LYS A 184 -8.73 -29.95 -20.33
N LYS A 185 -7.55 -29.50 -19.89
CA LYS A 185 -6.88 -30.04 -18.72
C LYS A 185 -7.72 -29.87 -17.44
N ILE A 186 -8.27 -28.67 -17.21
CA ILE A 186 -9.17 -28.41 -16.07
C ILE A 186 -10.40 -29.33 -16.16
N LEU A 187 -11.01 -29.42 -17.34
CA LEU A 187 -12.19 -30.24 -17.57
C LEU A 187 -11.92 -31.73 -17.28
N GLU A 188 -10.77 -32.24 -17.71
CA GLU A 188 -10.35 -33.63 -17.46
C GLU A 188 -10.10 -33.91 -15.97
N GLU A 189 -9.37 -33.04 -15.29
CA GLU A 189 -9.05 -33.18 -13.87
C GLU A 189 -10.32 -33.13 -13.01
N GLU A 190 -11.16 -32.09 -13.19
CA GLU A 190 -12.39 -31.92 -12.44
C GLU A 190 -13.45 -32.95 -12.82
N GLY A 191 -13.57 -33.28 -14.11
CA GLY A 191 -14.49 -34.28 -14.62
C GLY A 191 -14.21 -35.66 -14.05
N MET A 192 -12.94 -36.10 -14.09
CA MET A 192 -12.52 -37.37 -13.51
C MET A 192 -12.65 -37.40 -11.99
N LYS A 193 -12.27 -36.32 -11.30
CA LYS A 193 -12.47 -36.20 -9.84
C LYS A 193 -13.93 -36.38 -9.48
N TRP A 194 -14.82 -35.67 -10.16
CA TRP A 194 -16.24 -35.70 -9.87
C TRP A 194 -16.82 -37.11 -10.05
N VAL A 195 -16.53 -37.80 -11.16
CA VAL A 195 -17.09 -39.15 -11.38
C VAL A 195 -16.53 -40.16 -10.38
N ASN A 196 -15.25 -40.04 -9.99
CA ASN A 196 -14.66 -40.92 -8.99
C ASN A 196 -15.34 -40.78 -7.62
N GLU A 197 -15.73 -39.56 -7.23
CA GLU A 197 -16.37 -39.26 -5.95
C GLU A 197 -17.89 -39.52 -5.97
N ASN A 198 -18.56 -39.27 -7.10
CA ASN A 198 -20.03 -39.18 -7.16
C ASN A 198 -20.70 -40.32 -7.94
N THR A 199 -19.94 -41.20 -8.58
CA THR A 199 -20.51 -42.36 -9.31
C THR A 199 -20.07 -43.69 -8.69
N LYS A 200 -20.96 -44.67 -8.83
CA LYS A 200 -20.74 -46.05 -8.38
C LYS A 200 -20.58 -46.95 -9.60
N CYS A 201 -19.75 -47.97 -9.44
CA CYS A 201 -19.63 -49.05 -10.42
C CYS A 201 -20.79 -50.02 -10.21
N GLU A 202 -21.39 -50.48 -11.31
CA GLU A 202 -22.45 -51.48 -11.33
C GLU A 202 -22.01 -52.66 -12.22
N PRO A 203 -22.43 -53.89 -11.92
CA PRO A 203 -22.07 -55.05 -12.73
C PRO A 203 -22.71 -54.94 -14.11
N VAL A 204 -21.97 -55.28 -15.16
CA VAL A 204 -22.52 -55.36 -16.51
C VAL A 204 -23.39 -56.61 -16.58
N VAL A 205 -24.70 -56.43 -16.55
CA VAL A 205 -25.66 -57.53 -16.73
C VAL A 205 -25.87 -57.72 -18.24
N ASP A 206 -25.47 -58.87 -18.77
CA ASP A 206 -25.84 -59.28 -20.12
C ASP A 206 -27.34 -59.59 -20.12
N GLU A 207 -28.16 -58.76 -20.78
CA GLU A 207 -29.60 -58.98 -20.94
C GLU A 207 -29.96 -60.18 -21.85
N CYS A 208 -29.02 -61.10 -22.12
CA CYS A 208 -29.22 -62.23 -23.04
C CYS A 208 -28.75 -63.58 -22.47
N LYS A 209 -28.99 -63.84 -21.18
CA LYS A 209 -29.00 -65.22 -20.64
C LYS A 209 -30.18 -65.44 -19.71
N PHE A 210 -31.37 -65.58 -20.29
CA PHE A 210 -32.42 -66.39 -19.68
C PHE A 210 -32.27 -67.80 -20.24
N ASP A 211 -31.55 -68.67 -19.52
CA ASP A 211 -31.65 -70.11 -19.77
C ASP A 211 -32.95 -70.59 -19.11
N PHE A 212 -33.89 -71.06 -19.94
CA PHE A 212 -35.13 -71.72 -19.54
C PHE A 212 -34.89 -73.13 -19.01
#